data_AF-A0A9E1VPH3-F1
#
_entry.id   AF-A0A9E1VPH3-F1
#
_cell.length_a   1.000
_cell.length_b   1.000
_cell.length_c   1.000
_cell.angle_alpha   90.00
_cell.angle_beta   90.00
_cell.angle_gamma   90.00
#
_symmetry.space_group_name_H-M   'P 1'
#
loop_
_entity.id
_entity.type
_entity.pdbx_description
1 polymer ?
#
loop_
_entity_poly.entity_id
_entity_poly.type
_entity_poly.pdbx_seq_one_letter_code
_entity_poly.pdbx_strand_id
1 'polypeptide(L)' 'MKNKTIGYISGVFDLFHIGHLNILINSKSMCDHLIVGVTVDDLVAYKNKKAVIPYQERLEI' A
#
# COMPACT_ATOMS: atom_id res chain seq x y z
N MET A 1 6.72 -20.63 -21.52
CA MET A 1 5.89 -20.10 -20.42
C MET A 1 6.26 -18.63 -20.26
N LYS A 2 5.32 -17.69 -20.25
CA LYS A 2 5.65 -16.26 -20.01
C LYS A 2 6.06 -16.08 -18.54
N ASN A 3 7.14 -15.35 -18.29
CA ASN A 3 7.49 -14.91 -16.94
C ASN A 3 6.40 -13.93 -16.47
N LYS A 4 5.87 -14.16 -15.26
CA LYS A 4 4.91 -13.24 -14.64
C LYS A 4 5.64 -12.00 -14.14
N THR A 5 5.12 -10.82 -14.44
CA THR A 5 5.59 -9.55 -13.89
C THR A 5 4.99 -9.34 -12.50
N ILE A 6 5.84 -9.22 -11.48
CA ILE A 6 5.45 -8.91 -10.10
C ILE A 6 5.69 -7.42 -9.85
N GLY A 7 4.62 -6.68 -9.58
CA GLY A 7 4.67 -5.28 -9.13
C GLY A 7 4.76 -5.20 -7.61
N TYR A 8 5.42 -4.16 -7.12
CA TYR A 8 5.50 -3.85 -5.69
C TYR A 8 5.22 -2.37 -5.48
N ILE A 9 4.36 -2.07 -4.51
CA ILE A 9 4.13 -0.71 -4.02
C ILE A 9 4.08 -0.73 -2.50
N SER A 10 4.58 0.32 -1.86
CA SER A 10 4.48 0.51 -0.42
C SER A 10 3.84 1.84 -0.07
N GLY A 11 3.04 1.87 0.98
CA GLY A 11 2.38 3.08 1.45
C GLY A 11 1.85 2.93 2.87
N VAL A 12 1.50 4.08 3.48
CA VAL A 12 0.84 4.06 4.79
C VAL A 12 -0.62 3.63 4.63
N PHE A 13 -1.29 4.06 3.56
CA PHE A 13 -2.70 3.74 3.28
C PHE A 13 -3.66 4.12 4.44
N ASP A 14 -3.27 5.14 5.22
CA ASP A 14 -4.08 5.70 6.29
C ASP A 14 -5.30 6.45 5.74
N LEU A 15 -6.43 6.42 6.47
CA LEU A 15 -7.70 7.00 6.04
C LEU A 15 -8.03 6.65 4.57
N PHE A 16 -8.05 5.36 4.25
CA PHE A 16 -8.11 4.87 2.88
C PHE A 16 -9.25 5.50 2.05
N HIS A 17 -8.91 6.05 0.88
CA HIS A 17 -9.83 6.79 0.02
C HIS A 17 -9.55 6.51 -1.47
N ILE A 18 -10.38 7.08 -2.35
CA ILE A 18 -10.33 6.83 -3.81
C ILE A 18 -8.96 7.08 -4.45
N GLY A 19 -8.15 7.97 -3.86
CA GLY A 19 -6.78 8.23 -4.34
C GLY A 19 -5.88 7.01 -4.18
N HIS A 20 -5.92 6.36 -3.02
CA HIS A 20 -5.19 5.10 -2.80
C HIS A 20 -5.70 4.00 -3.72
N LEU A 21 -7.02 3.84 -3.85
CA LEU A 21 -7.62 2.85 -4.73
C LEU A 21 -7.17 3.03 -6.19
N ASN A 22 -7.18 4.25 -6.71
CA ASN A 22 -6.73 4.54 -8.07
C ASN A 22 -5.24 4.19 -8.28
N ILE A 23 -4.39 4.46 -7.28
CA ILE A 23 -2.97 4.07 -7.33
C ILE A 23 -2.84 2.54 -7.40
N LEU A 24 -3.61 1.79 -6.60
CA LEU A 24 -3.58 0.33 -6.62
C LEU A 24 -4.10 -0.25 -7.94
N ILE A 25 -5.20 0.29 -8.49
CA ILE A 25 -5.76 -0.11 -9.79
C ILE A 25 -4.74 0.12 -10.90
N ASN A 26 -4.15 1.30 -10.95
CA ASN A 26 -3.14 1.65 -11.96
C ASN A 26 -1.87 0.83 -11.80
N SER A 27 -1.44 0.56 -10.57
CA SER A 27 -0.27 -0.31 -10.32
C SER A 27 -0.55 -1.76 -10.73
N LYS A 28 -1.77 -2.25 -10.49
CA LYS A 28 -2.18 -3.60 -10.86
C LYS A 28 -2.30 -3.79 -12.37
N SER A 29 -2.69 -2.75 -13.12
CA SER A 29 -2.77 -2.84 -14.59
C SER A 29 -1.40 -2.99 -15.26
N MET A 30 -0.31 -2.68 -14.55
CA MET A 30 1.06 -2.79 -15.03
C MET A 30 1.74 -4.14 -14.71
N CYS A 31 1.07 -5.05 -13.99
CA CYS A 31 1.67 -6.31 -13.54
C CYS A 31 0.70 -7.50 -13.46
N ASP A 32 1.22 -8.72 -13.54
CA ASP A 32 0.43 -9.94 -13.39
C ASP A 32 0.06 -10.21 -11.93
N HIS A 33 0.88 -9.74 -10.98
CA HIS A 33 0.65 -9.83 -9.55
C HIS A 33 1.15 -8.56 -8.86
N LEU A 34 0.33 -7.94 -8.01
CA LEU A 34 0.71 -6.73 -7.26
C LEU A 34 0.86 -7.09 -5.78
N ILE A 35 2.03 -6.81 -5.21
CA ILE A 35 2.30 -6.90 -3.78
C ILE A 35 2.20 -5.48 -3.21
N VAL A 36 1.39 -5.32 -2.16
CA VAL A 36 1.19 -4.04 -1.47
C VAL A 36 1.78 -4.14 -0.07
N GLY A 37 2.81 -3.34 0.20
CA GLY A 37 3.40 -3.21 1.53
C GLY A 37 2.73 -2.09 2.33
N VAL A 38 2.16 -2.44 3.49
CA VAL A 38 1.58 -1.46 4.42
C VAL A 38 2.63 -1.06 5.46
N THR A 39 2.90 0.24 5.57
CA THR A 39 3.90 0.78 6.51
C THR A 39 3.43 0.63 7.96
N VAL A 40 4.27 0.06 8.83
CA VAL A 40 4.03 -0.04 10.29
C VAL A 40 4.08 1.32 10.97
N ASP A 41 3.34 1.48 12.08
CA ASP A 41 3.21 2.77 12.77
C ASP A 41 4.57 3.35 13.23
N ASP A 42 5.49 2.50 13.68
CA ASP A 42 6.85 2.90 14.08
C ASP A 42 7.62 3.59 12.94
N LEU A 43 7.42 3.15 11.69
CA LEU A 43 8.09 3.72 10.52
C LEU A 43 7.42 5.02 10.05
N VAL A 44 6.13 5.20 10.32
CA VAL A 44 5.43 6.48 10.04
C VAL A 44 6.02 7.61 10.91
N ALA A 45 6.44 7.28 12.13
CA ALA A 45 7.00 8.23 13.09
C ALA A 45 8.32 8.89 12.65
N TYR A 46 9.06 8.30 11.69
CA TYR A 46 10.32 8.85 11.17
C TYR A 46 10.22 10.30 10.69
N LYS A 47 9.04 10.74 10.21
CA LYS A 47 8.80 12.13 9.76
C LYS A 47 7.99 12.96 10.76
N ASN A 48 8.00 12.62 12.06
CA ASN A 48 7.15 13.24 13.08
C ASN A 48 5.66 13.20 12.69
N LYS A 49 5.24 12.14 11.99
CA LYS A 49 3.85 11.90 11.61
C LYS A 49 3.31 10.71 12.39
N LYS A 50 1.99 10.65 12.53
CA LYS A 50 1.28 9.51 13.11
C LYS A 50 0.14 9.14 12.17
N ALA A 51 -0.06 7.85 11.93
CA ALA A 51 -1.26 7.36 11.28
C ALA A 51 -2.45 7.50 12.23
N VAL A 52 -3.60 7.88 11.70
CA VAL A 52 -4.85 7.96 12.45
C VAL A 52 -5.38 6.56 12.72
N ILE A 53 -5.33 5.69 11.72
CA ILE A 53 -5.77 4.30 11.80
C ILE A 53 -4.58 3.39 12.16
N PRO A 54 -4.71 2.50 13.18
CA PRO A 54 -3.65 1.57 13.56
C PRO A 54 -3.18 0.67 12.41
N TYR A 55 -1.91 0.27 12.43
CA TYR A 55 -1.33 -0.60 11.40
C TYR A 55 -2.16 -1.85 11.08
N GLN A 56 -2.69 -2.54 12.09
CA GLN A 56 -3.46 -3.77 11.90
C GLN A 56 -4.74 -3.53 11.09
N GLU A 57 -5.47 -2.46 11.39
CA GLU A 57 -6.68 -2.09 10.63
C GLU A 57 -6.34 -1.68 9.19
N ARG A 58 -5.22 -0.99 8.97
CA ARG A 58 -4.76 -0.64 7.61
C ARG A 58 -4.29 -1.85 6.80
N LEU A 59 -3.88 -2.93 7.46
CA LEU A 59 -3.45 -4.18 6.83
C LEU A 59 -4.64 -5.03 6.36
N GLU A 60 -5.81 -4.87 6.97
CA GLU A 60 -7.04 -5.61 6.61
C GLU A 60 -7.72 -5.08 5.33
N ILE A 61 -7.35 -3.88 4.88
CA ILE A 61 -7.86 -3.21 3.67
C ILE A 61 -7.27 -3.86 2.40
#